data_AF-A0A6M1ZCP9-F1
#
_entry.id   AF-A0A6M1ZCP9-F1
#
_cell.length_a   1.000
_cell.length_b   1.000
_cell.length_c   1.000
_cell.angle_alpha   90.00
_cell.angle_beta   90.00
_cell.angle_gamma   90.00
#
_symmetry.space_group_name_H-M   'P 1'
#
loop_
_entity.id
_entity.type
_entity.pdbx_description
1 polymer ?
#
loop_
_entity_poly.entity_id
_entity_poly.type
_entity_poly.pdbx_seq_one_letter_code
_entity_poly.pdbx_strand_id
1 'polypeptide(L)' 'MYGLEKKPSGPFEFDLEIDLKKDPKKTKELNKSVDERMGKLKTLLRQGAENDDFDDYGVLLHGYAALQRVLKRVSEKK' A
#
# COMPACT_ATOMS: atom_id res chain seq x y z
N MET A 1 43.59 10.08 3.60
CA MET A 1 43.11 8.89 2.86
C MET A 1 41.72 9.21 2.32
N TYR A 2 41.60 9.48 1.02
CA TYR A 2 40.28 9.58 0.37
C TYR A 2 39.85 8.16 0.01
N GLY A 3 38.69 7.71 0.52
CA GLY A 3 38.18 6.35 0.26
C GLY A 3 37.61 5.58 1.47
N LEU A 4 37.51 6.20 2.65
CA LEU A 4 36.86 5.60 3.83
C LEU A 4 35.37 5.99 3.97
N GLU A 5 34.69 6.25 2.86
CA GLU A 5 33.23 6.40 2.88
C GLU A 5 32.61 5.00 2.89
N LYS A 6 31.92 4.68 3.99
CA LYS A 6 31.14 3.43 4.09
C LYS A 6 30.16 3.41 2.93
N LYS A 7 30.31 2.44 2.01
CA LYS A 7 29.30 2.17 0.99
C LYS A 7 27.94 2.05 1.69
N PRO A 8 26.87 2.72 1.21
CA PRO A 8 25.55 2.59 1.83
C PRO A 8 25.21 1.10 1.87
N SER A 9 25.11 0.56 3.08
CA SER A 9 24.90 -0.85 3.31
C SER A 9 23.42 -1.17 3.11
N GLY A 10 23.08 -1.75 1.96
CA GLY A 10 21.77 -2.36 1.72
C GLY A 10 21.12 -1.96 0.40
N PRO A 11 20.10 -2.71 -0.06
CA PRO A 11 19.22 -2.26 -1.13
C PRO A 11 18.60 -0.91 -0.77
N PHE A 12 18.35 -0.06 -1.78
CA PHE A 12 17.61 1.18 -1.57
C PHE A 12 16.25 0.90 -0.94
N GLU A 13 16.02 1.44 0.26
CA GLU A 13 14.73 1.36 0.94
C GLU A 13 13.98 2.67 0.74
N PHE A 14 12.71 2.59 0.38
CA PHE A 14 11.85 3.77 0.29
C PHE A 14 11.46 4.23 1.70
N ASP A 15 11.23 5.53 1.88
CA ASP A 15 10.81 6.11 3.17
C ASP A 15 9.58 5.40 3.75
N LEU A 16 8.61 5.03 2.90
CA LEU A 16 7.43 4.28 3.31
C LEU A 16 7.78 2.89 3.85
N GLU A 17 8.74 2.18 3.24
CA GLU A 17 9.16 0.87 3.72
C GLU A 17 9.84 0.99 5.09
N ILE A 18 10.68 2.01 5.26
CA ILE A 18 11.36 2.31 6.54
C ILE A 18 10.31 2.60 7.63
N ASP A 19 9.33 3.45 7.33
CA ASP A 19 8.25 3.81 8.25
C ASP A 19 7.41 2.61 8.68
N LEU A 20 7.02 1.76 7.71
CA LEU A 20 6.18 0.60 7.97
C LEU A 20 6.94 -0.50 8.73
N LYS A 21 8.25 -0.65 8.50
CA LYS A 21 9.13 -1.55 9.26
C LYS A 21 9.32 -1.08 10.71
N LYS A 22 9.46 0.24 10.93
CA LYS A 22 9.65 0.83 12.25
C LYS A 22 8.38 0.77 13.11
N ASP A 23 7.21 0.97 12.52
CA ASP A 23 5.93 0.97 13.24
C ASP A 23 4.93 -0.07 12.68
N PRO A 24 4.88 -1.27 13.27
CA PRO A 24 3.90 -2.28 12.91
C PRO A 24 2.43 -1.87 13.15
N LYS A 25 2.15 -0.90 14.03
CA LYS A 25 0.77 -0.40 14.25
C LYS A 25 0.30 0.42 13.06
N LYS A 26 1.16 1.31 12.54
CA LYS A 26 0.90 2.09 11.32
C LYS A 26 0.57 1.19 10.13
N THR A 27 1.26 0.06 9.99
CA THR A 27 0.96 -0.97 8.98
C THR A 27 -0.44 -1.57 9.15
N LYS A 28 -0.85 -1.90 10.39
CA LYS A 28 -2.19 -2.43 10.68
C LYS A 28 -3.29 -1.41 10.42
N GLU A 29 -3.08 -0.16 10.84
CA GLU A 29 -4.03 0.93 10.61
C GLU A 29 -4.20 1.22 9.11
N LEU A 30 -3.11 1.25 8.37
CA LEU A 30 -3.14 1.45 6.93
C LEU A 30 -3.89 0.31 6.23
N ASN A 31 -3.59 -0.95 6.58
CA ASN A 31 -4.33 -2.11 6.06
C ASN A 31 -5.83 -2.03 6.37
N LYS A 32 -6.21 -1.70 7.61
CA LYS A 32 -7.61 -1.53 7.99
C LYS A 32 -8.29 -0.43 7.16
N SER A 33 -7.63 0.70 6.96
CA SER A 33 -8.16 1.80 6.16
C SER A 33 -8.35 1.41 4.69
N VAL A 34 -7.44 0.60 4.14
CA VAL A 34 -7.53 0.05 2.77
C VAL A 34 -8.71 -0.90 2.67
N ASP A 35 -8.87 -1.82 3.62
CA ASP A 35 -9.98 -2.78 3.63
C ASP A 35 -11.34 -2.07 3.74
N GLU A 36 -11.46 -1.05 4.57
CA GLU A 36 -12.68 -0.23 4.70
C GLU A 36 -13.02 0.49 3.39
N ARG A 37 -12.03 1.07 2.72
CA ARG A 37 -12.21 1.75 1.43
C ARG A 37 -12.58 0.78 0.32
N MET A 38 -11.93 -0.38 0.26
CA MET A 38 -12.29 -1.45 -0.68
C MET A 38 -13.70 -1.98 -0.43
N GLY A 39 -14.13 -2.09 0.83
CA GLY A 39 -15.49 -2.44 1.19
C GLY A 39 -16.51 -1.45 0.64
N LYS A 40 -16.27 -0.14 0.80
CA LYS A 40 -17.10 0.93 0.24
C LYS A 40 -17.17 0.86 -1.29
N LEU A 41 -16.03 0.70 -1.96
CA LEU A 41 -15.97 0.59 -3.42
C LEU A 41 -16.73 -0.63 -3.94
N LYS A 42 -16.60 -1.79 -3.29
CA LYS A 42 -17.37 -2.99 -3.65
C LYS A 42 -18.88 -2.78 -3.50
N THR A 43 -19.31 -2.04 -2.48
CA THR A 43 -20.72 -1.70 -2.30
C THR A 43 -21.22 -0.78 -3.40
N LEU A 44 -20.47 0.27 -3.74
CA LEU A 44 -20.80 1.20 -4.83
C LEU A 44 -20.89 0.50 -6.19
N LEU A 45 -19.93 -0.37 -6.49
CA LEU A 45 -19.93 -1.19 -7.71
C LEU A 45 -21.14 -2.15 -7.77
N ARG A 46 -21.56 -2.71 -6.63
CA ARG A 46 -22.74 -3.59 -6.56
C ARG A 46 -24.06 -2.84 -6.66
N GLN A 47 -24.10 -1.57 -6.24
CA GLN A 47 -25.29 -0.73 -6.33
C GLN A 47 -25.54 -0.21 -7.74
N GLY A 48 -24.68 -0.55 -8.70
CA GLY A 48 -24.83 -0.14 -10.10
C GLY A 48 -24.61 1.34 -10.28
N ALA A 49 -23.52 1.87 -9.67
CA ALA A 49 -23.10 3.25 -9.90
C ALA A 49 -23.14 3.56 -11.41
N GLU A 50 -23.74 4.71 -11.75
CA GLU A 50 -24.00 5.14 -13.12
C GLU A 50 -22.75 4.93 -14.00
N ASN A 51 -22.95 4.48 -15.24
CA ASN A 51 -21.93 3.86 -16.10
C ASN A 51 -20.59 4.63 -16.21
N ASP A 52 -20.57 5.94 -15.98
CA ASP A 52 -19.36 6.76 -16.04
C ASP A 52 -18.43 6.55 -14.83
N ASP A 53 -18.97 6.28 -13.64
CA ASP A 53 -18.20 6.09 -12.40
C ASP A 53 -17.76 4.63 -12.18
N PHE A 54 -18.41 3.68 -12.87
CA PHE A 54 -18.19 2.25 -12.65
C PHE A 54 -16.75 1.84 -12.98
N ASP A 55 -16.22 2.33 -14.11
CA ASP A 55 -14.86 2.05 -14.54
C ASP A 55 -13.84 2.65 -13.58
N ASP A 56 -14.07 3.89 -13.13
CA ASP A 56 -13.21 4.58 -12.17
C ASP A 56 -13.17 3.88 -10.81
N TYR A 57 -14.33 3.43 -10.29
CA TYR A 57 -14.38 2.63 -9.07
C TYR A 57 -13.70 1.26 -9.24
N GLY A 58 -13.77 0.67 -10.43
CA GLY A 58 -13.04 -0.55 -10.78
C GLY A 58 -11.53 -0.35 -10.73
N VAL A 59 -11.02 0.70 -11.39
CA VAL A 59 -9.60 1.07 -11.39
C VAL A 59 -9.12 1.33 -9.96
N LEU A 60 -9.89 2.09 -9.18
CA LEU A 60 -9.53 2.42 -7.80
C LEU A 60 -9.51 1.18 -6.90
N LEU A 61 -10.47 0.26 -7.07
CA LEU A 61 -10.50 -1.02 -6.34
C LEU A 61 -9.25 -1.86 -6.65
N HIS A 62 -8.83 -1.92 -7.92
CA HIS A 62 -7.61 -2.60 -8.32
C HIS A 62 -6.35 -1.94 -7.75
N GLY A 63 -6.31 -0.60 -7.70
CA GLY A 63 -5.24 0.16 -7.05
C GLY A 63 -5.10 -0.17 -5.57
N TYR A 64 -6.21 -0.19 -4.82
CA TYR A 64 -6.19 -0.59 -3.42
C TYR A 64 -5.78 -2.05 -3.21
N ALA A 65 -6.21 -2.97 -4.08
CA ALA A 65 -5.78 -4.36 -4.03
C ALA A 65 -4.26 -4.52 -4.30
N ALA A 66 -3.70 -3.71 -5.21
CA ALA A 66 -2.26 -3.67 -5.45
C ALA A 66 -1.50 -3.12 -4.25
N LEU A 67 -1.99 -2.04 -3.63
CA LEU A 67 -1.41 -1.49 -2.40
C LEU A 67 -1.39 -2.51 -1.26
N GLN A 68 -2.49 -3.24 -1.04
CA GLN A 68 -2.56 -4.29 -0.02
C GLN A 68 -1.51 -5.39 -0.21
N ARG A 69 -1.22 -5.76 -1.46
CA ARG A 69 -0.14 -6.72 -1.79
C ARG A 69 1.24 -6.14 -1.46
N VAL A 70 1.46 -4.86 -1.72
CA VAL A 70 2.72 -4.18 -1.36
C VAL A 70 2.89 -4.15 0.16
N LEU A 71 1.87 -3.71 0.89
CA LEU A 71 1.91 -3.67 2.36
C LEU A 71 2.19 -5.05 2.96
N LYS A 72 1.58 -6.10 2.42
CA LYS A 72 1.87 -7.48 2.82
C LYS A 72 3.35 -7.85 2.59
N ARG A 73 3.88 -7.60 1.39
CA ARG A 73 5.29 -7.88 1.06
C ARG A 73 6.27 -7.11 1.94
N VAL A 74 5.99 -5.84 2.23
CA VAL A 74 6.83 -5.01 3.09
C VAL A 74 6.81 -5.54 4.53
N SER A 75 5.64 -6.01 5.02
CA SER A 75 5.53 -6.61 6.36
C SER A 75 6.17 -7.99 6.49
N GLU A 76 6.27 -8.75 5.40
CA GLU A 76 6.86 -10.10 5.36
C GLU A 76 8.38 -10.08 5.14
N LYS A 77 8.93 -9.01 4.54
CA LYS A 77 10.38 -8.75 4.48
C LYS A 77 10.91 -8.34 5.87
N LYS A 78 11.08 -9.33 6.74
CA LYS A 78 11.91 -9.22 7.94
C LYS A 78 13.39 -9.32 7.60
#